data_AF-A0A2E2UWK8-F1
#
_entry.id   AF-A0A2E2UWK8-F1
#
_cell.length_a   1.000
_cell.length_b   1.000
_cell.length_c   1.000
_cell.angle_alpha   90.00
_cell.angle_beta   90.00
_cell.angle_gamma   90.00
#
_symmetry.space_group_name_H-M   'P 1'
#
loop_
_entity.id
_entity.type
_entity.pdbx_description
1 polymer ?
#
loop_
_entity_poly.entity_id
_entity_poly.type
_entity_poly.pdbx_seq_one_letter_code
_entity_poly.pdbx_strand_id
1 'polypeptide(L)'
;MKFATTLLLFLILFVPFLVDAQGLVTCSGSECNFCQAGDMVNNLINWIIGFMTVVAVFLFAIAGFQLVTSGGNQDAMKKAKSRLTYVVIGFLLMLASWLIIDTILEGLTGQGLKVWGSFDVDNCGYMAEPKDVPVGEDRVYADVDVEELVKVSDPYGTYDGGDAVIDSGSYLPAAVGGGANYAFSKSLNIQQQNHLSAPLAQFFSCILEKVPSATYIITSVSDNMIAGGSKTWADCRGGQCQHTANSCHYGGRTCGDKSYALDISRTNVSETLAAARSCGGYAQDEPSRNHIHISIGAASGCGCN
;
A
#
# COMPACT_ATOMS: atom_id res chain seq x y z
N MET A 1 40.91 26.66 20.29
CA MET A 1 40.22 25.62 21.08
C MET A 1 38.70 25.71 20.98
N LYS A 2 38.04 26.86 21.24
CA LYS A 2 36.57 26.99 21.17
C LYS A 2 35.94 26.59 19.81
N PHE A 3 36.54 27.03 18.69
CA PHE A 3 36.07 26.64 17.35
C PHE A 3 36.21 25.13 17.07
N ALA A 4 37.30 24.51 17.55
CA ALA A 4 37.54 23.08 17.37
C ALA A 4 36.55 22.23 18.19
N THR A 5 36.20 22.67 19.40
CA THR A 5 35.19 21.98 20.23
C THR A 5 33.78 22.11 19.66
N THR A 6 33.40 23.28 19.13
CA THR A 6 32.07 23.46 18.49
C THR A 6 31.96 22.66 17.20
N LEU A 7 33.04 22.61 16.40
CA LEU A 7 33.10 21.81 15.17
C LEU A 7 33.06 20.30 15.47
N LEU A 8 33.77 19.83 16.50
CA LEU A 8 33.77 18.42 16.90
C LEU A 8 32.38 17.98 17.42
N LEU A 9 31.71 18.83 18.21
CA LEU A 9 30.37 18.55 18.72
C LEU A 9 29.33 18.55 17.60
N PHE A 10 29.48 19.45 16.63
CA PHE A 10 28.69 19.44 15.39
C PHE A 10 28.92 18.14 14.62
N LEU A 11 30.18 17.74 14.40
CA LEU A 11 30.52 16.51 13.68
C LEU A 11 29.91 15.27 14.37
N ILE A 12 30.02 15.15 15.69
CA ILE A 12 29.49 14.01 16.44
C ILE A 12 27.96 13.92 16.35
N LEU A 13 27.26 15.05 16.42
CA LEU A 13 25.79 15.09 16.30
C LEU A 13 25.31 14.96 14.85
N PHE A 14 26.20 15.19 13.88
CA PHE A 14 25.91 15.15 12.45
C PHE A 14 26.22 13.79 11.80
N VAL A 15 27.13 13.00 12.38
CA VAL A 15 27.49 11.65 11.89
C VAL A 15 26.28 10.71 11.72
N PRO A 16 25.29 10.65 12.65
CA PRO A 16 24.12 9.80 12.46
C PRO A 16 23.31 10.15 11.20
N PHE A 17 23.18 11.43 10.88
CA PHE A 17 22.45 11.90 9.70
C PHE A 17 23.11 11.50 8.38
N LEU A 18 24.43 11.35 8.36
CA LEU A 18 25.16 10.88 7.17
C LEU A 18 24.97 9.37 6.96
N VAL A 19 24.73 8.61 8.04
CA VAL A 19 24.47 7.16 7.96
C VAL A 19 23.05 6.91 7.43
N ASP A 20 22.07 7.73 7.83
CA ASP A 20 20.69 7.62 7.35
C ASP A 20 20.51 7.95 5.85
N ALA A 21 21.53 8.54 5.19
CA ALA A 21 21.51 8.78 3.75
C ALA A 21 21.75 7.51 2.90
N GLN A 22 22.21 6.40 3.50
CA GLN A 22 22.56 5.17 2.78
C GLN A 22 21.35 4.39 2.22
N GLY A 23 20.12 4.80 2.55
CA GLY A 23 18.87 4.21 2.06
C GLY A 23 18.06 5.12 1.14
N LEU A 24 18.68 6.17 0.57
CA LEU A 24 17.93 7.15 -0.21
C LEU A 24 17.38 6.55 -1.51
N VAL A 25 18.17 5.75 -2.21
CA VAL A 25 17.73 5.02 -3.42
C VAL A 25 17.26 3.63 -2.99
N THR A 26 15.96 3.36 -3.16
CA THR A 26 15.30 2.14 -2.68
C THR A 26 15.24 1.00 -3.69
N CYS A 27 15.79 1.19 -4.89
CA CYS A 27 15.72 0.20 -5.98
C CYS A 27 17.05 0.05 -6.72
N SER A 28 17.27 -1.10 -7.36
CA SER A 28 18.40 -1.35 -8.25
C SER A 28 18.00 -2.25 -9.42
N GLY A 29 18.38 -1.89 -10.65
CA GLY A 29 18.09 -2.69 -11.84
C GLY A 29 16.72 -2.39 -12.47
N SER A 30 16.09 -3.40 -13.08
CA SER A 30 14.81 -3.27 -13.80
C SER A 30 13.57 -3.18 -12.91
N GLU A 31 13.72 -3.30 -11.60
CA GLU A 31 12.64 -3.25 -10.59
C GLU A 31 12.27 -1.80 -10.18
N CYS A 32 12.99 -0.79 -10.68
CA CYS A 32 12.69 0.61 -10.42
C CYS A 32 11.45 1.05 -11.23
N ASN A 33 10.32 1.14 -10.55
CA ASN A 33 9.08 1.68 -11.08
C ASN A 33 8.72 3.03 -10.40
N PHE A 34 7.58 3.60 -10.78
CA PHE A 34 7.15 4.90 -10.26
C PHE A 34 6.93 4.89 -8.73
N CYS A 35 6.58 3.73 -8.15
CA CYS A 35 6.40 3.58 -6.73
C CYS A 35 7.70 3.79 -5.95
N GLN A 36 8.79 3.15 -6.39
CA GLN A 36 10.08 3.34 -5.73
C GLN A 36 10.64 4.75 -5.96
N ALA A 37 10.23 5.44 -7.02
CA ALA A 37 10.52 6.87 -7.16
C ALA A 37 9.78 7.70 -6.09
N GLY A 38 8.53 7.37 -5.77
CA GLY A 38 7.80 7.93 -4.63
C GLY A 38 8.46 7.65 -3.29
N ASP A 39 8.90 6.41 -3.05
CA ASP A 39 9.65 6.03 -1.85
C ASP A 39 10.94 6.83 -1.70
N MET A 40 11.68 6.99 -2.81
CA MET A 40 12.89 7.81 -2.83
C MET A 40 12.59 9.26 -2.45
N VAL A 41 11.50 9.85 -2.97
CA VAL A 41 11.08 11.22 -2.62
C VAL A 41 10.70 11.31 -1.15
N ASN A 42 9.98 10.34 -0.60
CA ASN A 42 9.63 10.29 0.82
C ASN A 42 10.88 10.20 1.71
N ASN A 43 11.82 9.32 1.36
CA ASN A 43 13.09 9.20 2.08
C ASN A 43 13.89 10.49 2.00
N LEU A 44 13.89 11.17 0.85
CA LEU A 44 14.57 12.45 0.67
C LEU A 44 13.94 13.56 1.53
N ILE A 45 12.62 13.68 1.52
CA ILE A 45 11.89 14.67 2.31
C ILE A 45 12.17 14.44 3.81
N ASN A 46 12.04 13.21 4.29
CA ASN A 46 12.31 12.85 5.67
C ASN A 46 13.74 13.16 6.09
N TRP A 47 14.71 12.85 5.21
CA TRP A 47 16.12 13.15 5.46
C TRP A 47 16.39 14.65 5.53
N ILE A 48 15.87 15.45 4.59
CA ILE A 48 16.03 16.92 4.57
C ILE A 48 15.39 17.54 5.82
N ILE A 49 14.19 17.10 6.20
CA ILE A 49 13.48 17.66 7.36
C ILE A 49 14.20 17.31 8.67
N GLY A 50 14.64 16.06 8.82
CA GLY A 50 15.45 15.65 9.96
C GLY A 50 16.72 16.49 10.06
N PHE A 51 17.42 16.67 8.94
CA PHE A 51 18.62 17.50 8.84
C PHE A 51 18.35 18.95 9.25
N MET A 52 17.31 19.57 8.68
CA MET A 52 16.94 20.96 8.97
C MET A 52 16.54 21.16 10.43
N THR A 53 15.90 20.17 11.04
CA THR A 53 15.52 20.20 12.47
C THR A 53 16.75 20.24 13.36
N VAL A 54 17.77 19.44 13.08
CA VAL A 54 19.03 19.48 13.85
C VAL A 54 19.78 20.79 13.65
N VAL A 55 19.83 21.30 12.42
CA VAL A 55 20.40 22.63 12.15
C VAL A 55 19.66 23.70 12.96
N ALA A 56 18.34 23.67 13.01
CA ALA A 56 17.54 24.61 13.81
C ALA A 56 17.89 24.53 15.30
N VAL A 57 17.96 23.33 15.88
CA VAL A 57 18.38 23.13 17.29
C VAL A 57 19.76 23.72 17.57
N PHE A 58 20.71 23.52 16.66
CA PHE A 58 22.05 24.11 16.78
C PHE A 58 22.02 25.65 16.73
N LEU A 59 21.26 26.23 15.81
CA LEU A 59 21.12 27.68 15.71
C LEU A 59 20.45 28.27 16.95
N PHE A 60 19.45 27.59 17.51
CA PHE A 60 18.84 27.94 18.80
C PHE A 60 19.85 27.89 19.94
N ALA A 61 20.64 26.82 20.03
CA ALA A 61 21.66 26.69 21.07
C ALA A 61 22.72 27.80 20.97
N ILE A 62 23.20 28.12 19.76
CA ILE A 62 24.19 29.19 19.54
C ILE A 62 23.59 30.56 19.87
N ALA A 63 22.37 30.85 19.43
CA ALA A 63 21.70 32.11 19.70
C ALA A 63 21.39 32.28 21.21
N GLY A 64 20.92 31.22 21.85
CA GLY A 64 20.65 31.18 23.29
C GLY A 64 21.92 31.36 24.12
N PHE A 65 23.00 30.67 23.75
CA PHE A 65 24.30 30.83 24.40
C PHE A 65 24.85 32.25 24.23
N GLN A 66 24.77 32.83 23.03
CA GLN A 66 25.16 34.22 22.78
C GLN A 66 24.34 35.20 23.62
N LEU A 67 23.04 34.96 23.78
CA LEU A 67 22.17 35.80 24.61
C LEU A 67 22.60 35.79 26.08
N VAL A 68 22.86 34.62 26.66
CA VAL A 68 23.28 34.47 28.07
C VAL A 68 24.68 35.04 28.30
N THR A 69 25.61 34.81 27.37
CA THR A 69 27.01 35.26 27.48
C THR A 69 27.25 36.72 27.09
N SER A 70 26.22 37.46 26.69
CA SER A 70 26.36 38.86 26.23
C SER A 70 26.80 39.85 27.33
N GLY A 71 26.75 39.46 28.61
CA GLY A 71 27.36 40.22 29.72
C GLY A 71 26.89 41.68 29.85
N GLY A 72 25.66 41.99 29.43
CA GLY A 72 25.09 43.34 29.47
C GLY A 72 25.42 44.25 28.27
N ASN A 73 26.20 43.78 27.30
CA ASN A 73 26.44 44.51 26.06
C ASN A 73 25.16 44.56 25.21
N GLN A 74 24.55 45.74 25.11
CA GLN A 74 23.27 45.96 24.43
C GLN A 74 23.30 45.57 22.94
N ASP A 75 24.40 45.83 22.24
CA ASP A 75 24.55 45.48 20.83
C ASP A 75 24.65 43.97 20.63
N ALA A 76 25.40 43.28 21.49
CA ALA A 76 25.51 41.82 21.45
C ALA A 76 24.17 41.15 21.76
N MET A 77 23.44 41.66 22.75
CA MET A 77 22.10 41.17 23.09
C MET A 77 21.10 41.39 21.95
N LYS A 78 21.12 42.56 21.32
CA LYS A 78 20.25 42.87 20.17
C LYS A 78 20.50 41.92 19.01
N LYS A 79 21.78 41.63 18.70
CA LYS A 79 22.17 40.67 17.66
C LYS A 79 21.72 39.24 18.00
N ALA A 80 21.90 38.79 19.24
CA ALA A 80 21.48 37.45 19.67
C ALA A 80 19.96 37.29 19.59
N LYS A 81 19.19 38.28 20.06
CA LYS A 81 17.73 38.29 19.95
C LYS A 81 17.26 38.25 18.51
N SER A 82 17.84 39.08 17.64
CA SER A 82 17.50 39.10 16.22
C SER A 82 17.76 37.74 15.55
N ARG A 83 18.90 37.09 15.84
CA ARG A 83 19.17 35.73 15.35
C ARG A 83 18.14 34.73 15.84
N LEU A 84 17.83 34.75 17.13
CA LEU A 84 16.81 33.86 17.70
C LEU A 84 15.45 34.07 17.01
N THR A 85 15.03 35.32 16.80
CA THR A 85 13.81 35.65 16.06
C THR A 85 13.83 35.10 14.63
N TYR A 86 14.93 35.20 13.89
CA TYR A 86 15.03 34.64 12.55
C TYR A 86 14.92 33.11 12.54
N VAL A 87 15.54 32.43 13.50
CA VAL A 87 15.43 30.96 13.62
C VAL A 87 13.99 30.55 13.95
N VAL A 88 13.32 31.25 14.87
CA VAL A 88 11.91 31.02 15.18
C VAL A 88 11.02 31.22 13.96
N ILE A 89 11.18 32.33 13.23
CA ILE A 89 10.37 32.63 12.04
C ILE A 89 10.60 31.56 10.98
N GLY A 90 11.85 31.17 10.71
CA GLY A 90 12.15 30.12 9.74
C GLY A 90 11.51 28.78 10.11
N PHE A 91 11.57 28.39 11.38
CA PHE A 91 10.95 27.16 11.86
C PHE A 91 9.42 27.21 11.78
N LEU A 92 8.80 28.34 12.11
CA LEU A 92 7.35 28.54 11.95
C LEU A 92 6.92 28.47 10.49
N LEU A 93 7.69 29.05 9.56
CA LEU A 93 7.40 28.97 8.13
C LEU A 93 7.49 27.52 7.62
N MET A 94 8.46 26.74 8.10
CA MET A 94 8.58 25.32 7.77
C MET A 94 7.32 24.54 8.21
N LEU A 95 6.88 24.73 9.45
CA LEU A 95 5.67 24.09 9.97
C LEU A 95 4.39 24.56 9.25
N ALA A 96 4.29 25.86 8.97
CA ALA A 96 3.16 26.42 8.25
C ALA A 96 3.08 25.89 6.81
N SER A 97 4.22 25.74 6.13
CA SER A 97 4.26 25.18 4.78
C SER A 97 3.72 23.75 4.76
N TRP A 98 4.15 22.91 5.71
CA TRP A 98 3.64 21.55 5.82
C TRP A 98 2.13 21.54 6.07
N LEU A 99 1.66 22.32 7.05
CA LEU A 99 0.24 22.39 7.42
C LEU A 99 -0.64 22.89 6.26
N ILE A 100 -0.20 23.92 5.52
CA ILE A 100 -0.98 24.47 4.40
C ILE A 100 -1.12 23.43 3.29
N ILE A 101 -0.01 22.77 2.91
CA ILE A 101 -0.04 21.76 1.84
C ILE A 101 -0.91 20.58 2.29
N ASP A 102 -0.72 20.10 3.52
CA ASP A 102 -1.52 19.03 4.10
C ASP A 102 -3.02 19.34 4.10
N THR A 103 -3.41 20.53 4.57
CA THR A 103 -4.81 20.97 4.59
C THR A 103 -5.42 21.04 3.19
N ILE A 104 -4.67 21.55 2.21
CA ILE A 104 -5.15 21.65 0.82
C ILE A 104 -5.28 20.26 0.21
N LEU A 105 -4.29 19.38 0.42
CA LEU A 105 -4.34 18.02 -0.11
C LEU A 105 -5.47 17.22 0.53
N GLU A 106 -5.59 17.22 1.85
CA GLU A 106 -6.68 16.56 2.56
C GLU A 106 -8.05 17.07 2.09
N GLY A 107 -8.20 18.39 1.92
CA GLY A 107 -9.44 18.99 1.42
C GLY A 107 -9.80 18.63 -0.02
N LEU A 108 -8.82 18.33 -0.88
CA LEU A 108 -9.04 18.00 -2.30
C LEU A 108 -9.11 16.50 -2.57
N THR A 109 -8.31 15.70 -1.87
CA THR A 109 -8.12 14.27 -2.13
C THR A 109 -8.75 13.38 -1.06
N GLY A 110 -9.20 13.94 0.07
CA GLY A 110 -9.63 13.17 1.24
C GLY A 110 -8.50 12.36 1.89
N GLN A 111 -7.25 12.64 1.52
CA GLN A 111 -6.05 12.02 2.08
C GLN A 111 -5.02 13.11 2.38
N GLY A 112 -4.83 13.36 3.67
CA GLY A 112 -3.73 14.20 4.17
C GLY A 112 -2.37 13.52 4.02
N LEU A 113 -1.33 14.33 4.14
CA LEU A 113 0.05 13.89 4.25
C LEU A 113 0.28 13.19 5.59
N LYS A 114 1.20 12.22 5.60
CA LYS A 114 1.76 11.72 6.86
C LYS A 114 2.65 12.82 7.47
N VAL A 115 3.05 12.61 8.72
CA VAL A 115 3.90 13.57 9.46
C VAL A 115 5.14 13.90 8.61
N TRP A 116 5.45 15.21 8.52
CA TRP A 116 6.54 15.77 7.70
C TRP A 116 6.35 15.74 6.19
N GLY A 117 5.15 15.46 5.70
CA GLY A 117 4.80 15.62 4.29
C GLY A 117 5.13 14.39 3.46
N SER A 118 5.34 13.25 4.12
CA SER A 118 5.49 11.97 3.44
C SER A 118 4.16 11.54 2.85
N PHE A 119 4.19 11.10 1.60
CA PHE A 119 3.04 10.62 0.86
C PHE A 119 2.81 9.13 1.16
N ASP A 120 1.57 8.68 1.05
CA ASP A 120 1.30 7.25 1.10
C ASP A 120 1.68 6.58 -0.22
N VAL A 121 2.80 5.87 -0.19
CA VAL A 121 3.42 5.18 -1.33
C VAL A 121 2.99 3.71 -1.39
N ASP A 122 2.18 3.25 -0.44
CA ASP A 122 1.63 1.89 -0.47
C ASP A 122 0.68 1.68 -1.67
N ASN A 123 0.27 2.76 -2.36
CA ASN A 123 -0.62 2.78 -3.52
C ASN A 123 -0.06 3.56 -4.74
N CYS A 124 1.26 3.75 -4.88
CA CYS A 124 1.75 4.57 -6.01
C CYS A 124 1.29 3.98 -7.35
N GLY A 125 0.50 4.75 -8.09
CA GLY A 125 -0.20 4.28 -9.29
C GLY A 125 -1.71 4.50 -9.22
N TYR A 126 -2.27 4.66 -8.01
CA TYR A 126 -3.67 4.94 -7.79
C TYR A 126 -3.84 6.19 -6.94
N MET A 127 -4.60 7.16 -7.46
CA MET A 127 -5.09 8.29 -6.67
C MET A 127 -5.86 7.72 -5.48
N ALA A 128 -5.37 8.00 -4.29
CA ALA A 128 -6.12 8.12 -3.04
C ALA A 128 -7.65 7.98 -3.20
N GLU A 129 -8.26 6.86 -2.78
CA GLU A 129 -9.69 6.91 -2.47
C GLU A 129 -9.90 7.90 -1.32
N PRO A 130 -10.72 8.96 -1.50
CA PRO A 130 -11.02 9.89 -0.42
C PRO A 130 -11.68 9.14 0.72
N LYS A 131 -11.12 9.27 1.92
CA LYS A 131 -11.80 8.89 3.14
C LYS A 131 -12.99 9.83 3.29
N ASP A 132 -14.16 9.26 3.53
CA ASP A 132 -15.43 9.96 3.79
C ASP A 132 -16.22 10.44 2.56
N VAL A 133 -16.48 9.54 1.59
CA VAL A 133 -17.63 9.75 0.69
C VAL A 133 -18.83 8.95 1.18
N PRO A 134 -19.92 9.65 1.61
CA PRO A 134 -21.18 9.00 1.88
C PRO A 134 -21.59 8.21 0.66
N VAL A 135 -22.07 6.98 0.86
CA VAL A 135 -22.62 6.13 -0.20
C VAL A 135 -23.83 6.87 -0.79
N GLY A 136 -23.60 7.64 -1.85
CA GLY A 136 -24.59 8.50 -2.45
C GLY A 136 -23.96 9.43 -3.49
N GLU A 137 -24.25 9.11 -4.76
CA GLU A 137 -24.09 9.91 -5.97
C GLU A 137 -22.75 9.84 -6.73
N ASP A 138 -22.92 9.30 -7.96
CA ASP A 138 -22.12 9.33 -9.18
C ASP A 138 -20.64 9.70 -9.11
N ARG A 139 -19.81 8.69 -9.39
CA ARG A 139 -18.47 8.89 -9.93
C ARG A 139 -18.37 8.24 -11.29
N VAL A 140 -18.18 9.10 -12.29
CA VAL A 140 -17.91 8.75 -13.68
C VAL A 140 -16.47 8.24 -13.80
N TYR A 141 -16.30 6.96 -14.08
CA TYR A 141 -15.04 6.37 -14.57
C TYR A 141 -15.14 6.17 -16.09
N ALA A 142 -14.02 6.37 -16.78
CA ALA A 142 -13.91 6.35 -18.23
C ALA A 142 -14.66 5.16 -18.87
N ASP A 143 -15.44 5.50 -19.89
CA ASP A 143 -16.44 4.70 -20.60
C ASP A 143 -15.94 3.30 -21.01
N VAL A 144 -16.01 2.35 -20.09
CA VAL A 144 -16.31 0.96 -20.40
C VAL A 144 -17.80 0.84 -20.19
N ASP A 145 -18.56 0.51 -21.24
CA ASP A 145 -20.02 0.40 -21.17
C ASP A 145 -20.45 -0.66 -20.14
N VAL A 146 -20.65 -0.20 -18.90
CA VAL A 146 -21.01 -1.03 -17.73
C VAL A 146 -22.37 -1.70 -17.96
N GLU A 147 -23.22 -1.17 -18.84
CA GLU A 147 -24.50 -1.76 -19.23
C GLU A 147 -24.39 -3.06 -20.04
N GLU A 148 -23.22 -3.40 -20.59
CA GLU A 148 -23.00 -4.70 -21.25
C GLU A 148 -22.52 -5.77 -20.26
N LEU A 149 -21.79 -5.40 -19.19
CA LEU A 149 -21.40 -6.32 -18.11
C LEU A 149 -22.56 -6.70 -17.18
N VAL A 150 -23.63 -5.90 -17.16
CA VAL A 150 -24.86 -6.12 -16.37
C VAL A 150 -25.81 -7.16 -17.01
N LYS A 151 -25.53 -7.66 -18.23
CA LYS A 151 -26.44 -8.56 -18.96
C LYS A 151 -26.02 -10.03 -19.01
N VAL A 152 -25.17 -10.51 -18.11
CA VAL A 152 -24.99 -11.96 -17.94
C VAL A 152 -26.12 -12.48 -17.03
N SER A 153 -27.27 -12.79 -17.61
CA SER A 153 -28.33 -13.50 -16.90
C SER A 153 -27.88 -14.93 -16.59
N ASP A 154 -27.51 -15.19 -15.34
CA ASP A 154 -27.33 -16.54 -14.79
C ASP A 154 -28.71 -17.11 -14.39
N PRO A 155 -29.11 -18.32 -14.84
CA PRO A 155 -30.35 -18.98 -14.43
C PRO A 155 -30.42 -19.38 -12.93
N TYR A 156 -29.38 -19.13 -12.12
CA TYR A 156 -29.34 -19.48 -10.70
C TYR A 156 -29.23 -18.31 -9.70
N GLY A 157 -29.38 -17.06 -10.16
CA GLY A 157 -29.59 -15.92 -9.25
C GLY A 157 -28.77 -14.70 -9.62
N THR A 158 -29.38 -13.53 -9.48
CA THR A 158 -28.77 -12.22 -9.72
C THR A 158 -27.66 -11.96 -8.70
N TYR A 159 -26.41 -11.92 -9.16
CA TYR A 159 -25.36 -11.14 -8.49
C TYR A 159 -25.68 -9.66 -8.77
N ASP A 160 -25.97 -8.89 -7.72
CA ASP A 160 -26.20 -7.45 -7.83
C ASP A 160 -24.88 -6.77 -8.20
N GLY A 161 -24.77 -6.28 -9.44
CA GLY A 161 -23.55 -5.78 -10.07
C GLY A 161 -22.96 -4.50 -9.45
N GLY A 162 -23.32 -4.15 -8.22
CA GLY A 162 -22.82 -2.98 -7.50
C GLY A 162 -21.42 -3.12 -6.88
N ASP A 163 -20.83 -4.33 -6.91
CA ASP A 163 -19.59 -4.67 -6.19
C ASP A 163 -18.36 -4.94 -7.07
N ALA A 164 -18.45 -4.88 -8.40
CA ALA A 164 -17.31 -5.16 -9.28
C ALA A 164 -16.53 -3.87 -9.60
N VAL A 165 -15.27 -3.78 -9.18
CA VAL A 165 -14.33 -2.74 -9.65
C VAL A 165 -13.35 -3.38 -10.63
N ILE A 166 -13.36 -2.93 -11.89
CA ILE A 166 -12.30 -3.26 -12.85
C ILE A 166 -11.07 -2.45 -12.45
N ASP A 167 -10.23 -3.02 -11.60
CA ASP A 167 -8.90 -2.48 -11.34
C ASP A 167 -7.89 -3.16 -12.29
N SER A 168 -7.38 -2.36 -13.23
CA SER A 168 -6.43 -2.76 -14.27
C SER A 168 -4.96 -2.79 -13.81
N GLY A 169 -4.69 -2.79 -12.50
CA GLY A 169 -3.34 -2.79 -11.91
C GLY A 169 -2.85 -4.14 -11.39
N SER A 170 -3.36 -5.24 -11.93
CA SER A 170 -3.26 -6.55 -11.32
C SER A 170 -1.90 -7.25 -11.52
N TYR A 171 -1.41 -7.89 -10.44
CA TYR A 171 -0.39 -8.96 -10.46
C TYR A 171 -0.84 -10.22 -11.22
N LEU A 172 -2.11 -10.27 -11.62
CA LEU A 172 -2.64 -11.23 -12.57
C LEU A 172 -2.36 -10.68 -13.96
N PRO A 173 -1.69 -11.44 -14.87
CA PRO A 173 -1.46 -10.94 -16.22
C PRO A 173 -2.81 -10.55 -16.84
N ALA A 174 -2.83 -9.42 -17.54
CA ALA A 174 -3.98 -9.02 -18.37
C ALA A 174 -4.44 -10.25 -19.15
N ALA A 175 -5.74 -10.57 -19.08
CA ALA A 175 -6.30 -11.79 -19.65
C ALA A 175 -5.71 -12.03 -21.05
N VAL A 176 -4.81 -13.02 -21.14
CA VAL A 176 -4.06 -13.26 -22.37
C VAL A 176 -5.02 -13.96 -23.31
N GLY A 177 -5.67 -13.18 -24.18
CA GLY A 177 -6.37 -13.69 -25.36
C GLY A 177 -7.47 -14.71 -25.06
N GLY A 178 -8.54 -14.30 -24.41
CA GLY A 178 -9.76 -15.08 -24.24
C GLY A 178 -10.74 -14.24 -23.45
N GLY A 179 -11.97 -14.07 -23.94
CA GLY A 179 -12.94 -13.06 -23.46
C GLY A 179 -13.40 -13.15 -21.99
N ALA A 180 -12.73 -13.93 -21.13
CA ALA A 180 -13.00 -13.96 -19.71
C ALA A 180 -12.55 -12.67 -19.06
N ASN A 181 -13.41 -12.13 -18.19
CA ASN A 181 -13.12 -10.95 -17.41
C ASN A 181 -12.99 -11.32 -15.94
N TYR A 182 -12.22 -10.57 -15.18
CA TYR A 182 -12.26 -10.64 -13.74
C TYR A 182 -12.16 -9.25 -13.12
N ALA A 183 -12.68 -9.13 -11.92
CA ALA A 183 -12.64 -7.94 -11.09
C ALA A 183 -12.46 -8.35 -9.63
N PHE A 184 -11.95 -7.44 -8.79
CA PHE A 184 -11.98 -7.64 -7.35
C PHE A 184 -13.29 -7.07 -6.79
N SER A 185 -13.85 -7.74 -5.78
CA SER A 185 -15.01 -7.22 -5.05
C SER A 185 -14.63 -5.92 -4.36
N LYS A 186 -15.54 -4.95 -4.35
CA LYS A 186 -15.45 -3.70 -3.60
C LYS A 186 -15.23 -3.92 -2.09
N SER A 187 -15.72 -5.04 -1.57
CA SER A 187 -15.57 -5.41 -0.15
C SER A 187 -14.21 -6.03 0.18
N LEU A 188 -13.40 -6.36 -0.84
CA LEU A 188 -12.07 -6.90 -0.67
C LEU A 188 -11.11 -5.80 -0.20
N ASN A 189 -10.39 -6.06 0.88
CA ASN A 189 -9.29 -5.19 1.26
C ASN A 189 -8.22 -5.20 0.15
N ILE A 190 -7.89 -4.03 -0.39
CA ILE A 190 -6.97 -3.87 -1.52
C ILE A 190 -5.59 -4.50 -1.30
N GLN A 191 -5.10 -4.53 -0.05
CA GLN A 191 -3.80 -5.15 0.28
C GLN A 191 -3.81 -6.66 0.02
N GLN A 192 -4.98 -7.30 0.02
CA GLN A 192 -5.11 -8.70 -0.36
C GLN A 192 -4.70 -8.97 -1.82
N GLN A 193 -4.78 -8.00 -2.72
CA GLN A 193 -4.33 -8.19 -4.10
C GLN A 193 -2.82 -8.45 -4.17
N ASN A 194 -2.03 -7.84 -3.29
CA ASN A 194 -0.59 -8.06 -3.18
C ASN A 194 -0.24 -9.43 -2.59
N HIS A 195 -1.23 -10.14 -2.05
CA HIS A 195 -1.04 -11.44 -1.44
C HIS A 195 -1.10 -12.58 -2.44
N LEU A 196 -1.49 -12.35 -3.69
CA LEU A 196 -1.43 -13.38 -4.73
C LEU A 196 0.02 -13.88 -4.92
N SER A 197 0.19 -15.19 -4.92
CA SER A 197 1.44 -15.82 -5.34
C SER A 197 1.52 -15.90 -6.88
N ALA A 198 2.73 -15.88 -7.42
CA ALA A 198 2.94 -16.04 -8.86
C ALA A 198 2.35 -17.37 -9.42
N PRO A 199 2.47 -18.53 -8.73
CA PRO A 199 1.82 -19.76 -9.17
C PRO A 199 0.29 -19.67 -9.17
N LEU A 200 -0.31 -19.01 -8.19
CA LEU A 200 -1.76 -18.78 -8.14
C LEU A 200 -2.22 -17.89 -9.30
N ALA A 201 -1.44 -16.86 -9.62
CA ALA A 201 -1.73 -15.98 -10.74
C ALA A 201 -1.73 -16.74 -12.07
N GLN A 202 -0.69 -17.54 -12.33
CA GLN A 202 -0.60 -18.37 -13.54
C GLN A 202 -1.73 -19.41 -13.63
N PHE A 203 -2.05 -20.03 -12.49
CA PHE A 203 -3.16 -20.97 -12.40
C PHE A 203 -4.50 -20.32 -12.75
N PHE A 204 -4.78 -19.14 -12.21
CA PHE A 204 -6.01 -18.42 -12.51
C PHE A 204 -6.06 -17.95 -13.97
N SER A 205 -4.93 -17.51 -14.55
CA SER A 205 -4.86 -17.20 -15.98
C SER A 205 -5.21 -18.38 -16.88
N CYS A 206 -4.79 -19.60 -16.52
CA CYS A 206 -5.19 -20.82 -17.23
C CYS A 206 -6.70 -21.08 -17.15
N ILE A 207 -7.34 -20.77 -16.02
CA ILE A 207 -8.80 -20.86 -15.87
C ILE A 207 -9.49 -19.87 -16.81
N LEU A 208 -9.03 -18.61 -16.83
CA LEU A 208 -9.57 -17.56 -17.70
C LEU A 208 -9.52 -17.96 -19.18
N GLU A 209 -8.42 -18.58 -19.63
CA GLU A 209 -8.27 -19.08 -21.00
C GLU A 209 -9.30 -20.18 -21.34
N LYS A 210 -9.61 -21.05 -20.38
CA LYS A 210 -10.50 -22.21 -20.58
C LYS A 210 -11.98 -21.87 -20.43
N VAL A 211 -12.31 -20.76 -19.78
CA VAL A 211 -13.70 -20.31 -19.58
C VAL A 211 -13.88 -18.86 -20.09
N PRO A 212 -13.68 -18.62 -21.40
CA PRO A 212 -13.62 -17.28 -21.98
C PRO A 212 -14.96 -16.52 -21.97
N SER A 213 -16.06 -17.13 -21.52
CA SER A 213 -17.36 -16.46 -21.36
C SER A 213 -17.65 -16.04 -19.92
N ALA A 214 -16.78 -16.40 -18.97
CA ALA A 214 -17.01 -16.14 -17.55
C ALA A 214 -16.53 -14.74 -17.16
N THR A 215 -17.28 -14.12 -16.24
CA THR A 215 -16.85 -12.95 -15.49
C THR A 215 -16.69 -13.36 -14.03
N TYR A 216 -15.46 -13.27 -13.51
CA TYR A 216 -15.15 -13.66 -12.14
C TYR A 216 -15.03 -12.43 -11.23
N ILE A 217 -15.72 -12.43 -10.09
CA ILE A 217 -15.49 -11.45 -9.02
C ILE A 217 -14.68 -12.14 -7.92
N ILE A 218 -13.46 -11.68 -7.69
CA ILE A 218 -12.59 -12.19 -6.61
C ILE A 218 -13.06 -11.57 -5.30
N THR A 219 -13.52 -12.41 -4.37
CA THR A 219 -14.11 -12.00 -3.09
C THR A 219 -13.18 -12.21 -1.90
N SER A 220 -12.13 -13.04 -2.05
CA SER A 220 -11.08 -13.22 -1.04
C SER A 220 -9.78 -13.72 -1.67
N VAL A 221 -8.65 -13.19 -1.23
CA VAL A 221 -7.31 -13.73 -1.54
C VAL A 221 -6.65 -14.25 -0.26
N SER A 222 -6.72 -13.48 0.82
CA SER A 222 -6.19 -13.82 2.15
C SER A 222 -7.13 -13.33 3.25
N ASP A 223 -6.68 -13.33 4.51
CA ASP A 223 -7.46 -12.69 5.58
C ASP A 223 -7.33 -11.16 5.57
N ASN A 224 -8.39 -10.46 5.98
CA ASN A 224 -8.36 -9.04 6.28
C ASN A 224 -7.41 -8.70 7.45
N MET A 225 -7.19 -9.65 8.37
CA MET A 225 -6.25 -9.47 9.48
C MET A 225 -4.79 -9.41 9.02
N ILE A 226 -4.44 -10.16 7.97
CA ILE A 226 -3.11 -10.08 7.33
C ILE A 226 -3.01 -8.76 6.56
N ALA A 227 -4.04 -8.47 5.74
CA ALA A 227 -4.09 -7.27 4.91
C ALA A 227 -4.08 -5.96 5.72
N GLY A 228 -4.69 -5.96 6.90
CA GLY A 228 -4.68 -4.83 7.85
C GLY A 228 -3.49 -4.84 8.82
N GLY A 229 -2.56 -5.79 8.72
CA GLY A 229 -1.36 -5.86 9.56
C GLY A 229 -1.59 -6.26 11.02
N SER A 230 -2.81 -6.67 11.40
CA SER A 230 -3.13 -7.06 12.78
C SER A 230 -2.69 -8.49 13.12
N LYS A 231 -2.43 -9.32 12.10
CA LYS A 231 -1.88 -10.67 12.21
C LYS A 231 -0.79 -10.90 11.18
N THR A 232 0.20 -11.70 11.55
CA THR A 232 1.20 -12.18 10.59
C THR A 232 0.69 -13.39 9.81
N TRP A 233 1.33 -13.69 8.69
CA TRP A 233 1.12 -14.93 7.94
C TRP A 233 1.31 -16.18 8.83
N ALA A 234 2.27 -16.15 9.75
CA ALA A 234 2.53 -17.23 10.68
C ALA A 234 1.40 -17.40 11.70
N ASP A 235 0.83 -16.30 12.22
CA ASP A 235 -0.29 -16.34 13.15
C ASP A 235 -1.53 -16.97 12.49
N CYS A 236 -1.85 -16.55 11.27
CA CYS A 236 -2.99 -17.10 10.54
C CYS A 236 -2.77 -18.56 10.16
N ARG A 237 -1.55 -18.93 9.75
CA ARG A 237 -1.18 -20.34 9.52
C ARG A 237 -1.32 -21.18 10.80
N GLY A 238 -1.05 -20.58 11.96
CA GLY A 238 -1.26 -21.15 13.29
C GLY A 238 -2.73 -21.25 13.74
N GLY A 239 -3.69 -20.87 12.89
CA GLY A 239 -5.12 -20.97 13.17
C GLY A 239 -5.71 -19.80 13.96
N GLN A 240 -5.06 -18.64 13.94
CA GLN A 240 -5.55 -17.43 14.61
C GLN A 240 -6.45 -16.55 13.73
N CYS A 241 -6.87 -17.06 12.58
CA CYS A 241 -7.59 -16.30 11.54
C CYS A 241 -8.84 -17.06 11.05
N GLN A 242 -9.58 -16.51 10.07
CA GLN A 242 -10.91 -17.00 9.71
C GLN A 242 -10.92 -18.40 9.04
N HIS A 243 -9.88 -18.73 8.29
CA HIS A 243 -9.71 -20.07 7.72
C HIS A 243 -8.97 -21.00 8.68
N THR A 244 -9.07 -22.29 8.41
CA THR A 244 -8.41 -23.34 9.19
C THR A 244 -6.88 -23.18 9.19
N ALA A 245 -6.23 -23.73 10.22
CA ALA A 245 -4.78 -23.76 10.31
C ALA A 245 -4.16 -24.41 9.06
N ASN A 246 -3.11 -23.79 8.53
CA ASN A 246 -2.46 -24.15 7.25
C ASN A 246 -3.35 -24.04 6.01
N SER A 247 -4.36 -23.16 6.00
CA SER A 247 -5.12 -22.81 4.80
C SER A 247 -4.22 -22.31 3.66
N CYS A 248 -4.61 -22.59 2.41
CA CYS A 248 -3.95 -22.04 1.23
C CYS A 248 -4.04 -20.52 1.12
N HIS A 249 -5.07 -19.90 1.72
CA HIS A 249 -5.14 -18.44 1.86
C HIS A 249 -3.97 -17.86 2.67
N TYR A 250 -3.28 -18.69 3.48
CA TYR A 250 -2.18 -18.30 4.36
C TYR A 250 -0.83 -18.95 3.98
N GLY A 251 -0.72 -19.40 2.73
CA GLY A 251 0.51 -20.02 2.21
C GLY A 251 0.69 -21.49 2.57
N GLY A 252 -0.36 -22.15 3.08
CA GLY A 252 -0.28 -23.55 3.46
C GLY A 252 0.69 -23.81 4.61
N ARG A 253 1.21 -25.05 4.71
CA ARG A 253 2.22 -25.45 5.70
C ARG A 253 3.59 -24.85 5.40
N THR A 254 3.96 -24.77 4.13
CA THR A 254 5.36 -24.67 3.69
C THR A 254 5.67 -23.48 2.79
N CYS A 255 4.71 -22.92 2.05
CA CYS A 255 5.01 -21.87 1.07
C CYS A 255 5.10 -20.48 1.69
N GLY A 256 4.20 -20.16 2.62
CA GLY A 256 4.23 -18.92 3.40
C GLY A 256 4.18 -17.60 2.61
N ASP A 257 3.94 -16.52 3.36
CA ASP A 257 3.97 -15.09 3.01
C ASP A 257 3.23 -14.63 1.74
N LYS A 258 2.51 -15.54 1.08
CA LYS A 258 1.61 -15.34 -0.04
C LYS A 258 0.46 -16.34 0.03
N SER A 259 -0.65 -15.99 -0.59
CA SER A 259 -1.80 -16.84 -0.81
C SER A 259 -1.63 -17.71 -2.04
N TYR A 260 -2.10 -18.95 -1.92
CA TYR A 260 -2.18 -19.94 -2.97
C TYR A 260 -3.64 -20.37 -3.21
N ALA A 261 -4.60 -19.54 -2.75
CA ALA A 261 -6.02 -19.73 -2.98
C ALA A 261 -6.76 -18.41 -3.25
N LEU A 262 -7.90 -18.52 -3.94
CA LEU A 262 -8.86 -17.44 -4.19
C LEU A 262 -10.27 -17.95 -3.90
N ASP A 263 -11.09 -17.07 -3.33
CA ASP A 263 -12.54 -17.23 -3.37
C ASP A 263 -13.08 -16.31 -4.47
N ILE A 264 -13.84 -16.88 -5.40
CA ILE A 264 -14.39 -16.19 -6.57
C ILE A 264 -15.90 -16.35 -6.65
N SER A 265 -16.59 -15.45 -7.35
CA SER A 265 -18.03 -15.52 -7.57
C SER A 265 -18.43 -16.86 -8.17
N ARG A 266 -19.65 -17.31 -7.84
CA ARG A 266 -20.22 -18.58 -8.34
C ARG A 266 -20.74 -18.46 -9.77
N THR A 267 -19.87 -18.04 -10.69
CA THR A 267 -20.17 -17.90 -12.12
C THR A 267 -19.59 -19.09 -12.88
N ASN A 268 -20.34 -19.68 -13.82
CA ASN A 268 -19.90 -20.83 -14.62
C ASN A 268 -19.31 -21.96 -13.75
N VAL A 269 -20.01 -22.36 -12.69
CA VAL A 269 -19.47 -23.24 -11.63
C VAL A 269 -18.89 -24.54 -12.20
N SER A 270 -19.65 -25.25 -13.03
CA SER A 270 -19.23 -26.56 -13.56
C SER A 270 -17.99 -26.43 -14.45
N GLU A 271 -17.95 -25.42 -15.32
CA GLU A 271 -16.84 -25.15 -16.22
C GLU A 271 -15.60 -24.70 -15.44
N THR A 272 -15.78 -23.86 -14.43
CA THR A 272 -14.71 -23.36 -13.56
C THR A 272 -14.07 -24.49 -12.76
N LEU A 273 -14.87 -25.40 -12.18
CA LEU A 273 -14.37 -26.58 -11.48
C LEU A 273 -13.59 -27.51 -12.42
N ALA A 274 -14.07 -27.70 -13.66
CA ALA A 274 -13.38 -28.51 -14.66
C ALA A 274 -12.06 -27.84 -15.14
N ALA A 275 -12.10 -26.54 -15.38
CA ALA A 275 -10.96 -25.73 -15.81
C ALA A 275 -9.86 -25.77 -14.75
N ALA A 276 -10.18 -25.51 -13.48
CA ALA A 276 -9.24 -25.57 -12.37
C ALA A 276 -8.52 -26.93 -12.29
N ARG A 277 -9.25 -28.04 -12.37
CA ARG A 277 -8.65 -29.39 -12.38
C ARG A 277 -7.71 -29.58 -13.57
N SER A 278 -8.12 -29.10 -14.75
CA SER A 278 -7.29 -29.22 -15.97
C SER A 278 -6.06 -28.29 -15.96
N CYS A 279 -6.10 -27.21 -15.19
CA CYS A 279 -4.98 -26.31 -14.94
C CYS A 279 -4.07 -26.79 -13.79
N GLY A 280 -4.31 -27.99 -13.26
CA GLY A 280 -3.47 -28.63 -12.25
C GLY A 280 -3.73 -28.15 -10.81
N GLY A 281 -4.81 -27.41 -10.57
CA GLY A 281 -5.19 -26.95 -9.23
C GLY A 281 -6.43 -27.63 -8.67
N TYR A 282 -6.80 -27.19 -7.48
CA TYR A 282 -8.00 -27.59 -6.77
C TYR A 282 -9.09 -26.54 -6.95
N ALA A 283 -10.34 -27.00 -6.98
CA ALA A 283 -11.49 -26.13 -6.89
C ALA A 283 -12.66 -26.84 -6.22
N GLN A 284 -13.41 -26.09 -5.42
CA GLN A 284 -14.59 -26.54 -4.70
C GLN A 284 -15.66 -25.46 -4.76
N ASP A 285 -16.88 -25.85 -5.12
CA ASP A 285 -18.04 -24.98 -4.97
C ASP A 285 -18.47 -24.95 -3.50
N GLU A 286 -18.65 -23.77 -2.93
CA GLU A 286 -19.16 -23.56 -1.57
C GLU A 286 -20.52 -22.83 -1.60
N PRO A 287 -21.62 -23.52 -1.93
CA PRO A 287 -22.94 -22.88 -2.08
C PRO A 287 -23.41 -22.13 -0.83
N SER A 288 -23.11 -22.66 0.35
CA SER A 288 -23.48 -22.03 1.64
C SER A 288 -22.75 -20.73 1.92
N ARG A 289 -21.62 -20.49 1.24
CA ARG A 289 -20.79 -19.28 1.40
C ARG A 289 -20.74 -18.42 0.13
N ASN A 290 -21.56 -18.76 -0.86
CA ASN A 290 -21.74 -18.03 -2.12
C ASN A 290 -20.46 -17.73 -2.92
N HIS A 291 -19.46 -18.60 -2.85
CA HIS A 291 -18.24 -18.50 -3.67
C HIS A 291 -17.78 -19.89 -4.16
N ILE A 292 -16.88 -19.90 -5.14
CA ILE A 292 -16.06 -21.05 -5.52
C ILE A 292 -14.67 -20.81 -4.92
N HIS A 293 -14.19 -21.77 -4.15
CA HIS A 293 -12.82 -21.78 -3.67
C HIS A 293 -11.93 -22.43 -4.73
N ILE A 294 -10.83 -21.79 -5.11
CA ILE A 294 -9.80 -22.35 -6.00
C ILE A 294 -8.43 -22.24 -5.33
N SER A 295 -7.57 -23.24 -5.53
CA SER A 295 -6.23 -23.21 -4.97
C SER A 295 -5.20 -23.97 -5.81
N ILE A 296 -3.93 -23.59 -5.68
CA ILE A 296 -2.80 -24.27 -6.32
C ILE A 296 -1.79 -24.79 -5.28
N GLY A 297 -2.22 -24.86 -4.02
CA GLY A 297 -1.36 -25.19 -2.88
C GLY A 297 -0.71 -26.56 -2.96
N ALA A 298 -1.46 -27.60 -3.31
CA ALA A 298 -0.89 -28.95 -3.44
C ALA A 298 0.11 -29.05 -4.59
N ALA A 299 -0.22 -28.50 -5.76
CA ALA A 299 0.68 -28.49 -6.91
C ALA A 299 1.96 -27.67 -6.67
N SER A 300 1.86 -26.62 -5.84
CA SER A 300 2.98 -25.78 -5.43
C SER A 300 3.78 -26.35 -4.24
N GLY A 301 3.40 -27.52 -3.71
CA GLY A 301 4.07 -28.13 -2.55
C GLY A 301 3.81 -27.42 -1.22
N CYS A 302 2.74 -26.64 -1.12
CA CYS A 302 2.35 -25.87 0.06
C CYS A 302 1.65 -26.70 1.15
N GLY A 303 1.26 -27.95 0.84
CA GLY A 303 0.62 -28.84 1.81
C GLY A 303 -0.79 -28.39 2.24
N CYS A 304 -1.56 -27.81 1.32
CA CYS A 304 -2.95 -27.38 1.48
C CYS A 304 -3.73 -27.61 0.18
N ASN A 305 -5.06 -27.67 0.25
CA ASN A 305 -6.00 -27.62 -0.88
C ASN A 305 -7.13 -26.67 -0.54
#